data_AF-A0A2V8CLH1-F1
#
_entry.id   AF-A0A2V8CLH1-F1
#
_cell.length_a   1.000
_cell.length_b   1.000
_cell.length_c   1.000
_cell.angle_alpha   90.00
_cell.angle_beta   90.00
_cell.angle_gamma   90.00
#
_symmetry.space_group_name_H-M   'P 1'
#
loop_
_entity.id
_entity.type
_entity.pdbx_description
1 polymer ?
#
loop_
_entity_poly.entity_id
_entity_poly.type
_entity_poly.pdbx_seq_one_letter_code
_entity_poly.pdbx_strand_id
1 'polypeptide(L)'
;MIAVSTAAQSPIDELTGLERVWNEAHIRGDAAALDALFADDIVITVPGMAMMGKSASLGVFRTGRMKFDRYETSDVQVHAYGESAVVTGRLQRSRTNNGRTFEDDWRFTKT
;
A
#
# COMPACT_ATOMS: atom_id res chain seq x y z
N MET A 1 -0.67 17.14 37.57
CA MET A 1 -0.02 16.57 36.37
C MET A 1 -1.01 15.62 35.73
N ILE A 2 -1.51 15.95 34.53
CA ILE A 2 -2.44 15.09 33.80
C ILE A 2 -1.57 14.12 33.00
N ALA A 3 -1.53 12.86 33.41
CA ALA A 3 -0.95 11.81 32.60
C ALA A 3 -1.83 11.65 31.36
N VAL A 4 -1.31 12.08 30.20
CA VAL A 4 -1.89 11.70 28.91
C VAL A 4 -1.58 10.23 28.74
N SER A 5 -2.55 9.38 29.08
CA SER A 5 -2.50 7.96 28.76
C SER A 5 -2.63 7.84 27.25
N THR A 6 -1.53 7.54 26.56
CA THR A 6 -1.57 7.06 25.18
C THR A 6 -2.28 5.72 25.23
N ALA A 7 -3.59 5.71 25.01
CA ALA A 7 -4.29 4.46 24.73
C ALA A 7 -3.56 3.78 23.58
N ALA A 8 -3.12 2.54 23.78
CA ALA A 8 -2.47 1.77 22.75
C ALA A 8 -3.36 1.79 21.49
N GLN A 9 -2.79 2.23 20.37
CA GLN A 9 -3.45 2.23 19.07
C GLN A 9 -3.98 0.81 18.81
N SER A 10 -5.26 0.65 18.46
CA SER A 10 -5.75 -0.68 18.11
C SER A 10 -5.02 -1.17 16.84
N PRO A 11 -4.77 -2.48 16.67
CA PRO A 11 -4.16 -2.99 15.43
C PRO A 11 -4.92 -2.55 14.17
N ILE A 12 -6.24 -2.37 14.28
CA ILE A 12 -7.10 -1.88 13.20
C ILE A 12 -6.76 -0.43 12.85
N ASP A 13 -6.62 0.45 13.85
CA ASP A 13 -6.28 1.86 13.63
C ASP A 13 -4.86 2.02 13.08
N GLU A 14 -3.92 1.21 13.55
CA GLU A 14 -2.55 1.18 13.06
C GLU A 14 -2.50 0.76 11.59
N LEU A 15 -3.10 -0.38 11.24
CA LEU A 15 -3.13 -0.88 9.86
C LEU A 15 -3.88 0.07 8.93
N THR A 16 -4.97 0.69 9.40
CA THR A 16 -5.67 1.75 8.65
C THR A 16 -4.76 2.97 8.43
N GLY A 17 -3.92 3.32 9.39
CA GLY A 17 -2.90 4.36 9.27
C GLY A 17 -1.85 4.00 8.22
N LEU A 18 -1.31 2.78 8.28
CA LEU A 18 -0.32 2.29 7.31
C LEU A 18 -0.86 2.23 5.89
N GLU A 19 -2.15 1.93 5.69
CA GLU A 19 -2.79 2.01 4.37
C GLU A 19 -2.81 3.44 3.80
N ARG A 20 -2.98 4.47 4.64
CA ARG A 20 -2.86 5.86 4.18
C ARG A 20 -1.43 6.17 3.73
N VAL A 21 -0.44 5.76 4.53
CA VAL A 21 0.99 5.94 4.18
C VAL A 21 1.32 5.21 2.87
N TRP A 22 0.80 3.99 2.70
CA TRP A 22 0.95 3.21 1.47
C TRP A 22 0.42 3.95 0.25
N ASN A 23 -0.81 4.48 0.32
CA ASN A 23 -1.44 5.20 -0.78
C ASN A 23 -0.67 6.46 -1.16
N GLU A 24 -0.28 7.24 -0.15
CA GLU A 24 0.53 8.44 -0.33
C GLU A 24 1.89 8.14 -0.98
N ALA A 25 2.56 7.07 -0.56
CA ALA A 25 3.84 6.67 -1.13
C ALA A 25 3.70 6.31 -2.61
N HIS A 26 2.61 5.65 -3.02
CA HIS A 26 2.32 5.37 -4.43
C HIS A 26 2.06 6.62 -5.27
N ILE A 27 1.34 7.60 -4.72
CA ILE A 27 1.12 8.90 -5.37
C ILE A 27 2.42 9.68 -5.52
N ARG A 28 3.29 9.66 -4.50
CA ARG A 28 4.58 10.38 -4.52
C ARG A 28 5.67 9.65 -5.31
N GLY A 29 5.49 8.36 -5.59
CA GLY A 29 6.57 7.50 -6.10
C GLY A 29 7.68 7.31 -5.06
N ASP A 30 7.33 7.33 -3.77
CA ASP A 30 8.26 7.33 -2.65
C ASP A 30 8.75 5.91 -2.34
N ALA A 31 9.80 5.51 -3.06
CA ALA A 31 10.40 4.19 -2.89
C ALA A 31 10.97 3.96 -1.49
N ALA A 32 11.35 5.01 -0.75
CA ALA A 32 11.90 4.86 0.61
C ALA A 32 10.78 4.56 1.62
N ALA A 33 9.64 5.25 1.51
CA ALA A 33 8.47 4.94 2.33
C ALA A 33 7.95 3.52 2.06
N LEU A 34 7.90 3.09 0.80
CA LEU A 34 7.52 1.72 0.45
C LEU A 34 8.52 0.69 0.98
N ASP A 35 9.82 0.98 0.93
CA ASP A 35 10.87 0.09 1.45
C ASP A 35 10.71 -0.16 2.96
N ALA A 36 10.33 0.87 3.71
CA ALA A 36 10.05 0.78 5.15
C ALA A 36 8.75 0.02 5.48
N LEU A 37 7.76 0.03 4.58
CA LEU A 37 6.50 -0.71 4.74
C LEU A 37 6.63 -2.19 4.35
N PHE A 38 7.56 -2.53 3.46
CA PHE A 38 7.67 -3.86 2.89
C PHE A 38 8.52 -4.77 3.78
N ALA A 39 7.99 -5.94 4.11
CA ALA A 39 8.82 -7.05 4.60
C ALA A 39 9.84 -7.47 3.53
N ASP A 40 11.02 -7.94 3.94
CA ASP A 40 12.10 -8.29 3.01
C ASP A 40 11.73 -9.45 2.08
N ASP A 41 10.84 -10.33 2.53
CA ASP A 41 10.32 -11.50 1.82
C ASP A 41 8.95 -11.26 1.19
N ILE A 42 8.46 -10.02 1.11
CA ILE A 42 7.16 -9.70 0.53
C ILE A 42 7.03 -10.24 -0.90
N VAL A 43 5.87 -10.83 -1.18
CA VAL A 43 5.48 -11.29 -2.51
C VAL A 43 4.34 -10.43 -3.02
N ILE A 44 4.56 -9.74 -4.14
CA ILE A 44 3.59 -8.83 -4.74
C ILE A 44 3.09 -9.42 -6.05
N THR A 45 1.77 -9.61 -6.11
CA THR A 45 1.05 -10.05 -7.30
C THR A 45 0.13 -8.94 -7.79
N VAL A 46 0.22 -8.61 -9.07
CA VAL A 46 -0.59 -7.57 -9.72
C VAL A 46 -1.21 -8.16 -10.99
N PRO A 47 -2.48 -7.87 -11.31
CA PRO A 47 -3.13 -8.37 -12.52
C PRO A 47 -2.28 -8.16 -13.78
N GLY A 48 -2.03 -9.24 -14.53
CA GLY A 48 -1.29 -9.20 -15.79
C GLY A 48 0.23 -8.97 -15.65
N MET A 49 0.79 -8.98 -14.45
CA MET A 49 2.23 -8.84 -14.20
C MET A 49 2.83 -10.13 -13.64
N ALA A 50 4.13 -10.31 -13.85
CA ALA A 50 4.89 -11.33 -13.14
C ALA A 50 4.87 -11.06 -11.62
N MET A 51 4.96 -12.12 -10.84
CA MET A 51 5.15 -12.02 -9.39
C MET A 51 6.48 -11.31 -9.07
N MET A 52 6.46 -10.39 -8.11
CA MET A 52 7.61 -9.55 -7.77
C MET A 52 7.93 -9.64 -6.28
N GLY A 53 9.22 -9.70 -5.94
CA GLY A 53 9.72 -9.46 -4.58
C GLY A 53 10.02 -7.98 -4.32
N LYS A 54 10.42 -7.64 -3.09
CA LYS A 54 10.73 -6.26 -2.64
C LYS A 54 11.60 -5.48 -3.63
N SER A 55 12.76 -6.01 -3.98
CA SER A 55 13.72 -5.34 -4.87
C SER A 55 13.16 -5.03 -6.25
N ALA A 56 12.46 -5.99 -6.87
CA ALA A 56 11.84 -5.81 -8.17
C ALA A 56 10.75 -4.73 -8.13
N SER A 57 9.87 -4.78 -7.13
CA SER A 57 8.79 -3.80 -6.94
C SER A 57 9.32 -2.39 -6.72
N LEU A 58 10.30 -2.22 -5.82
CA LEU A 58 10.91 -0.91 -5.54
C LEU A 58 11.70 -0.37 -6.74
N GLY A 59 12.32 -1.27 -7.51
CA GLY A 59 13.02 -0.91 -8.75
C GLY A 59 12.12 -0.12 -9.70
N VAL A 60 10.83 -0.48 -9.78
CA VAL A 60 9.88 0.20 -10.67
C VAL A 60 9.65 1.66 -10.26
N PHE A 61 9.50 1.93 -8.96
CA PHE A 61 9.36 3.29 -8.43
C PHE A 61 10.66 4.10 -8.55
N ARG A 62 11.82 3.48 -8.31
CA ARG A 62 13.14 4.13 -8.40
C ARG A 62 13.47 4.61 -9.83
N THR A 63 12.86 4.02 -10.86
CA THR A 63 13.02 4.55 -12.23
C THR A 63 12.30 5.88 -12.45
N GLY A 64 11.42 6.31 -11.53
CA GLY A 64 10.56 7.47 -11.67
C GLY A 64 9.42 7.30 -12.69
N ARG A 65 9.35 6.15 -13.38
CA ARG A 65 8.36 5.89 -14.44
C ARG A 65 7.02 5.39 -13.93
N MET A 66 6.94 5.02 -12.65
CA MET A 66 5.72 4.58 -12.01
C MET A 66 5.32 5.58 -10.93
N LYS A 67 4.39 6.46 -11.31
CA LYS A 67 3.68 7.37 -10.43
C LYS A 67 2.20 7.26 -10.76
N PHE A 68 1.37 7.28 -9.73
CA PHE A 68 -0.08 7.27 -9.89
C PHE A 68 -0.62 8.69 -9.74
N ASP A 69 -1.61 9.02 -10.57
CA ASP A 69 -2.38 10.26 -10.45
C ASP A 69 -3.43 10.13 -9.35
N ARG A 70 -3.96 8.91 -9.16
CA ARG A 70 -4.89 8.51 -8.10
C ARG A 70 -4.48 7.16 -7.52
N TYR A 71 -4.59 7.00 -6.21
CA TYR A 71 -4.37 5.73 -5.52
C TYR A 71 -5.19 5.74 -4.22
N GLU A 72 -6.39 5.21 -4.29
CA GLU A 72 -7.40 5.31 -3.21
C GLU A 72 -7.88 3.93 -2.81
N THR A 73 -7.86 3.67 -1.51
CA THR A 73 -8.41 2.44 -0.93
C THR A 73 -9.75 2.71 -0.26
N SER A 74 -10.73 1.85 -0.50
CA SER A 74 -12.05 1.85 0.13
C SER A 74 -12.43 0.42 0.54
N ASP A 75 -13.54 0.27 1.27
CA ASP A 75 -14.01 -1.02 1.79
C ASP A 75 -12.94 -1.79 2.60
N VAL A 76 -12.05 -1.08 3.30
CA VAL A 76 -10.94 -1.71 4.03
C VAL A 76 -11.50 -2.54 5.19
N GLN A 77 -11.15 -3.81 5.24
CA GLN A 77 -11.47 -4.75 6.31
C GLN A 77 -10.19 -5.36 6.87
N VAL A 78 -10.09 -5.43 8.19
CA VAL A 78 -8.93 -5.97 8.91
C VAL A 78 -9.38 -7.17 9.73
N HIS A 79 -8.74 -8.31 9.53
CA HIS A 79 -8.93 -9.53 10.31
C HIS A 79 -7.63 -9.89 11.03
N ALA A 80 -7.59 -9.76 12.35
CA ALA A 80 -6.40 -10.03 13.16
C ALA A 80 -6.25 -11.51 13.52
N TYR A 81 -5.01 -11.99 13.53
CA TYR A 81 -4.58 -13.35 13.83
C TYR A 81 -3.34 -13.32 14.74
N GLY A 82 -3.53 -13.13 16.04
CA GLY A 82 -2.41 -12.98 16.98
C GLY A 82 -1.60 -11.71 16.64
N GLU A 83 -0.34 -11.90 16.22
CA GLU A 83 0.56 -10.80 15.82
C GLU A 83 0.51 -10.47 14.32
N SER A 84 -0.30 -11.17 13.52
CA SER A 84 -0.50 -10.88 12.10
C SER A 84 -1.93 -10.44 11.81
N ALA A 85 -2.17 -9.93 10.61
CA ALA A 85 -3.50 -9.55 10.16
C ALA A 85 -3.65 -9.72 8.65
N VAL A 86 -4.85 -10.05 8.21
CA VAL A 86 -5.22 -9.98 6.81
C VAL A 86 -6.01 -8.69 6.58
N VAL A 87 -5.51 -7.84 5.70
CA VAL A 87 -6.18 -6.61 5.27
C VAL A 87 -6.71 -6.81 3.85
N THR A 88 -8.00 -6.60 3.66
CA THR A 88 -8.63 -6.63 2.34
C THR A 88 -9.27 -5.30 2.02
N GLY A 89 -9.50 -5.03 0.74
CA GLY A 89 -10.24 -3.84 0.34
C GLY A 89 -10.39 -3.70 -1.16
N ARG A 90 -10.89 -2.54 -1.57
CA ARG A 90 -10.95 -2.09 -2.96
C ARG A 90 -9.86 -1.04 -3.18
N LEU A 91 -9.22 -1.10 -4.34
CA LEU A 91 -8.22 -0.14 -4.80
C LEU A 91 -8.69 0.47 -6.12
N GLN A 92 -8.88 1.79 -6.13
CA GLN A 92 -9.07 2.55 -7.35
C GLN A 92 -7.85 3.41 -7.59
N ARG A 93 -7.22 3.24 -8.76
CA ARG A 93 -6.02 4.00 -9.10
C ARG A 93 -5.99 4.36 -10.57
N SER A 94 -5.29 5.43 -10.87
CA SER A 94 -5.07 5.84 -12.25
C SER A 94 -3.64 6.30 -12.47
N ARG A 95 -3.19 6.18 -13.71
CA ARG A 95 -1.90 6.70 -14.16
C ARG A 95 -1.99 7.23 -15.58
N THR A 96 -1.30 8.31 -15.85
CA THR A 96 -1.17 8.87 -17.19
C THR A 96 0.23 8.60 -17.72
N ASN A 97 0.31 7.88 -18.84
CA ASN A 97 1.57 7.60 -19.50
C ASN A 97 1.44 7.91 -21.00
N ASN A 98 2.33 8.77 -21.52
CA ASN A 98 2.35 9.21 -22.92
C ASN A 98 0.97 9.71 -23.41
N GLY A 99 0.28 10.54 -22.60
CA GLY A 99 -1.03 11.09 -22.93
C GLY A 99 -2.20 10.11 -22.84
N ARG A 100 -1.96 8.86 -22.44
CA ARG A 100 -3.00 7.86 -22.22
C ARG A 100 -3.21 7.66 -20.73
N THR A 101 -4.44 7.84 -20.27
CA THR A 101 -4.85 7.52 -18.90
C THR A 101 -5.28 6.06 -18.83
N PHE A 102 -4.78 5.38 -17.82
CA PHE A 102 -5.17 4.03 -17.44
C PHE A 102 -5.87 4.11 -16.10
N GLU A 103 -6.99 3.42 -15.96
CA GLU A 103 -7.76 3.33 -14.73
C GLU A 103 -7.88 1.87 -14.32
N ASP A 104 -7.58 1.60 -13.06
CA ASP A 104 -7.68 0.28 -12.43
C ASP A 104 -8.71 0.36 -11.30
N ASP A 105 -9.53 -0.68 -11.18
CA ASP A 105 -10.48 -0.88 -10.08
C ASP A 105 -10.43 -2.34 -9.62
N TRP A 106 -9.73 -2.57 -8.52
CA TRP A 106 -9.32 -3.91 -8.10
C TRP A 106 -9.74 -4.21 -6.66
N ARG A 107 -9.72 -5.50 -6.34
CA ARG A 107 -9.70 -5.98 -4.95
C ARG A 107 -8.26 -6.33 -4.57
N PHE A 108 -7.90 -6.09 -3.31
CA PHE A 108 -6.59 -6.45 -2.79
C PHE A 108 -6.73 -7.27 -1.50
N THR A 109 -5.67 -8.04 -1.23
CA THR A 109 -5.40 -8.71 0.04
C THR A 109 -3.95 -8.45 0.41
N LYS A 110 -3.70 -8.09 1.66
CA LYS A 110 -2.37 -7.94 2.28
C LYS A 110 -2.35 -8.81 3.54
N THR A 111 -1.22 -9.43 3.81
CA THR A 111 -1.02 -10.40 4.90
C THR A 111 0.28 -10.12 5.62
#